data_AF-A0AA39S3P1-F1
#
_entry.id   AF-A0AA39S3P1-F1
#
_cell.length_a   1.000
_cell.length_b   1.000
_cell.length_c   1.000
_cell.angle_alpha   90.00
_cell.angle_beta   90.00
_cell.angle_gamma   90.00
#
_symmetry.space_group_name_H-M   'P 1'
#
loop_
_entity.id
_entity.type
_entity.pdbx_description
1 polymer ?
#
loop_
_entity_poly.entity_id
_entity_poly.type
_entity_poly.pdbx_seq_one_letter_code
_entity_poly.pdbx_strand_id
1 'polypeptide(L)'
;MHRLANYGMVPKHDFSQQISSCLLATVPEKFYDKVEEGSIILKKSQSFSFCEEGILVDGEPTSTKPLKTDVVILATKFRGDQKLRDIFVSQVFQDYKQGSSDETFPLYMEIVHPRIPQLAVIGFSESFSNLHTSEMKCRWLIELFDGTFKLPSIKEMENDMVELDEYLKRSSGEHYRRSCMALYIWYHDQLCKDMGWNPKRKKGFFAELFEPYGPLDYVSPSRSN
;
A
#
# COMPACT_ATOMS: atom_id res chain seq x y z
N MET A 1 -15.86 25.44 2.24
CA MET A 1 -15.60 25.08 3.65
C MET A 1 -15.53 23.55 3.73
N HIS A 2 -14.45 22.97 4.28
CA HIS A 2 -14.17 21.54 4.18
C HIS A 2 -15.21 20.69 4.93
N ARG A 3 -15.96 19.82 4.23
CA ARG A 3 -17.01 18.95 4.81
C ARG A 3 -16.55 18.19 6.07
N LEU A 4 -15.29 17.74 6.11
CA LEU A 4 -14.71 17.06 7.27
C LEU A 4 -14.67 17.92 8.54
N ALA A 5 -14.42 19.23 8.41
CA ALA A 5 -14.36 20.15 9.56
C ALA A 5 -15.71 20.30 10.24
N ASN A 6 -16.80 20.33 9.46
CA ASN A 6 -18.16 20.43 9.97
C ASN A 6 -18.55 19.27 10.90
N TYR A 7 -17.89 18.11 10.77
CA TYR A 7 -18.17 16.91 11.56
C TYR A 7 -17.01 16.50 12.49
N GLY A 8 -15.99 17.35 12.67
CA GLY A 8 -14.83 17.02 13.51
C GLY A 8 -13.96 15.86 12.97
N MET A 9 -14.10 15.54 11.68
CA MET A 9 -13.44 14.41 11.01
C MET A 9 -12.14 14.77 10.30
N VAL A 10 -11.59 15.96 10.56
CA VAL A 10 -10.28 16.36 10.01
C VAL A 10 -9.20 15.42 10.56
N PRO A 11 -8.41 14.75 9.68
CA PRO A 11 -7.29 13.92 10.10
C PRO A 11 -6.22 14.74 10.84
N LYS A 12 -5.44 14.07 11.70
CA LYS A 12 -4.32 14.72 12.40
C LYS A 12 -3.07 14.87 11.53
N HIS A 13 -2.91 13.99 10.53
CA HIS A 13 -1.81 14.04 9.57
C HIS A 13 -2.09 15.05 8.46
N ASP A 14 -1.03 15.53 7.82
CA ASP A 14 -1.15 16.41 6.66
C ASP A 14 -1.44 15.64 5.35
N PHE A 15 -1.75 16.40 4.30
CA PHE A 15 -2.08 15.85 2.99
C PHE A 15 -0.91 15.09 2.34
N SER A 16 0.33 15.54 2.54
CA SER A 16 1.51 14.89 1.98
C SER A 16 1.70 13.51 2.60
N GLN A 17 1.58 13.42 3.92
CA GLN A 17 1.59 12.16 4.65
C GLN A 17 0.40 11.29 4.23
N GLN A 18 -0.77 11.87 3.99
CA GLN A 18 -1.95 11.13 3.52
C GLN A 18 -1.71 10.46 2.17
N ILE A 19 -1.08 11.17 1.21
CA ILE A 19 -0.72 10.63 -0.10
C ILE A 19 0.37 9.57 0.04
N SER A 20 1.45 9.86 0.76
CA SER A 20 2.61 8.95 0.85
C SER A 20 2.29 7.63 1.55
N SER A 21 1.31 7.64 2.46
CA SER A 21 0.85 6.45 3.20
C SER A 21 -0.44 5.82 2.67
N CYS A 22 -0.87 6.18 1.45
CA CYS A 22 -2.14 5.71 0.85
C CYS A 22 -3.36 5.76 1.79
N LEU A 23 -3.44 6.80 2.62
CA LEU A 23 -4.58 7.06 3.51
C LEU A 23 -5.71 7.83 2.82
N LEU A 24 -5.69 7.88 1.49
CA LEU A 24 -6.74 8.50 0.71
C LEU A 24 -7.99 7.63 0.77
N ALA A 25 -9.02 8.15 1.43
CA ALA A 25 -10.33 7.52 1.49
C ALA A 25 -11.23 8.13 0.42
N THR A 26 -11.79 7.28 -0.44
CA THR A 26 -12.95 7.63 -1.25
C THR A 26 -14.20 7.21 -0.49
N VAL A 27 -15.24 8.03 -0.58
CA VAL A 27 -16.56 7.70 -0.03
C VAL A 27 -17.52 7.47 -1.20
N PRO A 28 -18.53 6.59 -1.05
CA PRO A 28 -19.54 6.39 -2.09
C PRO A 28 -20.29 7.69 -2.43
N GLU A 29 -20.89 7.72 -3.62
CA GLU A 29 -21.83 8.78 -3.98
C GLU A 29 -22.92 8.93 -2.90
N LYS A 30 -23.33 10.17 -2.64
CA LYS A 30 -24.35 10.53 -1.62
C LYS A 30 -23.98 10.21 -0.17
N PHE A 31 -22.73 9.81 0.12
CA PHE A 31 -22.30 9.58 1.50
C PHE A 31 -22.57 10.78 2.41
N TYR A 32 -22.20 11.98 1.98
CA TYR A 32 -22.42 13.20 2.77
C TYR A 32 -23.89 13.62 2.82
N ASP A 33 -24.67 13.38 1.77
CA ASP A 33 -26.12 13.62 1.78
C ASP A 33 -26.76 12.79 2.90
N LYS A 34 -26.35 11.53 3.05
CA LYS A 34 -26.80 10.65 4.15
C LYS A 34 -26.31 11.09 5.53
N VAL A 35 -25.16 11.75 5.61
CA VAL A 35 -24.68 12.37 6.86
C VAL A 35 -25.53 13.60 7.21
N GLU A 36 -25.84 14.45 6.23
CA GLU A 36 -26.66 15.65 6.39
C GLU A 36 -28.13 15.30 6.74
N GLU A 37 -28.67 14.24 6.15
CA GLU A 37 -29.99 13.66 6.47
C GLU A 37 -30.04 12.99 7.85
N GLY A 38 -28.90 12.76 8.52
CA GLY A 38 -28.82 12.06 9.80
C GLY A 38 -28.92 10.54 9.71
N SER A 39 -28.92 9.97 8.51
CA SER A 39 -28.89 8.51 8.31
C SER A 39 -27.52 7.90 8.65
N ILE A 40 -26.45 8.69 8.55
CA ILE A 40 -25.09 8.31 8.98
C ILE A 40 -24.65 9.31 10.05
N ILE A 41 -24.43 8.81 11.26
CA ILE A 41 -23.92 9.62 12.38
C ILE A 41 -22.42 9.35 12.53
N LEU A 42 -21.60 10.34 12.19
CA LEU A 42 -20.15 10.23 12.30
C LEU A 42 -19.73 10.45 13.75
N LYS A 43 -19.04 9.47 14.35
CA LYS A 43 -18.43 9.59 15.68
C LYS A 43 -16.93 9.32 15.60
N LYS A 44 -16.13 10.23 16.16
CA LYS A 44 -14.68 10.09 16.29
C LYS A 44 -14.37 9.62 17.69
N SER A 45 -13.80 8.43 17.83
CA SER A 45 -13.33 7.90 19.12
C SER A 45 -12.04 7.09 18.93
N GLN A 46 -11.30 6.93 20.03
CA GLN A 46 -10.10 6.09 20.07
C GLN A 46 -10.42 4.64 20.47
N SER A 47 -11.53 4.42 21.17
CA SER A 47 -11.92 3.12 21.72
C SER A 47 -13.42 3.04 21.94
N PHE A 48 -13.91 1.81 21.98
CA PHE A 48 -15.28 1.49 22.32
C PHE A 48 -15.31 0.15 23.06
N SER A 49 -16.38 -0.11 23.78
CA SER A 49 -16.63 -1.39 24.44
C SER A 49 -18.03 -1.90 24.14
N PHE A 50 -18.22 -3.22 24.22
CA PHE A 50 -19.52 -3.85 24.07
C PHE A 50 -20.24 -3.91 25.42
N CYS A 51 -21.56 -3.78 25.38
CA CYS A 51 -22.45 -4.00 26.51
C CYS A 51 -23.71 -4.73 26.03
N GLU A 52 -24.55 -5.18 26.96
CA GLU A 52 -25.76 -5.95 26.64
C GLU A 52 -26.70 -5.21 25.67
N GLU A 53 -26.79 -3.88 25.77
CA GLU A 53 -27.68 -3.08 24.94
C GLU A 53 -27.04 -2.59 23.61
N GLY A 54 -25.73 -2.79 23.40
CA GLY A 54 -25.02 -2.31 22.21
C GLY A 54 -23.56 -1.92 22.47
N ILE A 55 -23.15 -0.71 22.07
CA ILE A 55 -21.77 -0.23 22.23
C ILE A 55 -21.67 1.04 23.09
N LEU A 56 -20.61 1.14 23.87
CA LEU A 56 -20.20 2.34 24.59
C LEU A 56 -19.00 2.96 23.86
N VAL A 57 -19.13 4.22 23.44
CA VAL A 57 -18.08 4.93 22.71
C VAL A 57 -17.42 5.93 23.64
N ASP A 58 -16.11 5.83 23.80
CA ASP A 58 -15.35 6.68 24.73
C ASP A 58 -15.23 8.12 24.19
N GLY A 59 -15.29 9.12 25.07
CA GLY A 59 -14.93 10.52 24.76
C GLY A 59 -16.08 11.51 24.52
N GLU A 60 -17.34 11.15 24.75
CA GLU A 60 -18.47 12.11 24.76
C GLU A 60 -19.05 12.29 26.17
N PRO A 61 -19.62 13.46 26.52
CA PRO A 61 -20.32 13.66 27.80
C PRO A 61 -21.54 12.72 28.00
N THR A 62 -22.01 12.07 26.93
CA THR A 62 -23.02 11.01 26.92
C THR A 62 -22.44 9.59 27.01
N SER A 63 -21.13 9.42 27.23
CA SER A 63 -20.43 8.11 27.21
C SER A 63 -20.91 7.09 28.24
N THR A 64 -21.74 7.50 29.21
CA THR A 64 -22.39 6.59 30.15
C THR A 64 -23.62 5.89 29.57
N LYS A 65 -24.16 6.35 28.44
CA LYS A 65 -25.35 5.75 27.84
C LYS A 65 -24.98 4.87 26.63
N PRO A 66 -25.33 3.57 26.64
CA PRO A 66 -25.13 2.69 25.50
C PRO A 66 -25.77 3.21 24.22
N LEU A 67 -25.03 3.14 23.11
CA LEU A 67 -25.61 3.26 21.78
C LEU A 67 -26.27 1.92 21.44
N LYS A 68 -27.61 1.90 21.45
CA LYS A 68 -28.37 0.72 21.05
C LYS A 68 -28.00 0.30 19.64
N THR A 69 -27.52 -0.93 19.50
CA THR A 69 -26.91 -1.41 18.25
C THR A 69 -27.23 -2.88 18.03
N ASP A 70 -27.88 -3.20 16.92
CA ASP A 70 -28.22 -4.58 16.56
C ASP A 70 -27.06 -5.32 15.88
N VAL A 71 -26.24 -4.60 15.11
CA VAL A 71 -25.13 -5.16 14.32
C VAL A 71 -23.91 -4.25 14.41
N VAL A 72 -22.75 -4.85 14.67
CA VAL A 72 -21.44 -4.17 14.64
C VAL A 72 -20.59 -4.75 13.52
N ILE A 73 -20.14 -3.90 12.60
CA ILE A 73 -19.25 -4.26 11.49
C ILE A 73 -17.86 -3.67 11.76
N LEU A 74 -16.88 -4.54 11.99
CA LEU A 74 -15.49 -4.13 12.23
C LEU A 74 -14.73 -3.99 10.91
N ALA A 75 -14.73 -2.78 10.34
CA ALA A 75 -13.96 -2.42 9.15
C ALA A 75 -12.47 -2.12 9.47
N THR A 76 -11.83 -2.94 10.31
CA THR A 76 -10.50 -2.70 10.91
C THR A 76 -9.32 -3.29 10.12
N LYS A 77 -9.49 -3.48 8.80
CA LYS A 77 -8.47 -4.01 7.85
C LYS A 77 -8.16 -5.52 8.01
N PHE A 78 -7.18 -5.98 7.22
CA PHE A 78 -6.68 -7.36 7.17
C PHE A 78 -5.22 -7.43 7.62
N ARG A 79 -4.78 -8.60 8.10
CA ARG A 79 -3.38 -8.90 8.48
C ARG A 79 -2.63 -9.56 7.32
N GLY A 80 -2.30 -8.79 6.29
CA GLY A 80 -1.67 -9.27 5.06
C GLY A 80 -0.37 -10.05 5.29
N ASP A 81 0.60 -9.45 5.99
CA ASP A 81 1.90 -10.08 6.24
C ASP A 81 1.81 -11.39 7.01
N GLN A 82 0.92 -11.44 8.03
CA GLN A 82 0.69 -12.67 8.77
C GLN A 82 0.13 -13.75 7.85
N LYS A 83 -0.86 -13.40 7.03
CA LYS A 83 -1.44 -14.33 6.07
C LYS A 83 -0.39 -14.85 5.08
N LEU A 84 0.53 -14.00 4.63
CA LEU A 84 1.61 -14.42 3.72
C LEU A 84 2.60 -15.37 4.41
N ARG A 85 2.97 -15.09 5.67
CA ARG A 85 3.80 -16.02 6.47
C ARG A 85 3.12 -17.36 6.67
N ASP A 86 1.84 -17.36 7.03
CA ASP A 86 1.07 -18.57 7.36
C ASP A 86 0.87 -19.50 6.15
N ILE A 87 1.16 -19.05 4.91
CA ILE A 87 1.15 -19.92 3.72
C ILE A 87 2.30 -20.94 3.77
N PHE A 88 3.43 -20.60 4.41
CA PHE A 88 4.57 -21.50 4.48
C PHE A 88 4.38 -22.54 5.57
N VAL A 89 4.58 -23.82 5.24
CA VAL A 89 4.61 -24.91 6.24
C VAL A 89 5.91 -24.89 7.05
N SER A 90 7.01 -24.41 6.46
CA SER A 90 8.33 -24.36 7.09
C SER A 90 8.42 -23.20 8.08
N GLN A 91 8.70 -23.51 9.35
CA GLN A 91 8.95 -22.49 10.37
C GLN A 91 10.12 -21.57 9.99
N VAL A 92 11.15 -22.11 9.34
CA VAL A 92 12.30 -21.33 8.87
C VAL A 92 11.87 -20.22 7.90
N PHE A 93 10.87 -20.49 7.05
CA PHE A 93 10.38 -19.51 6.09
C PHE A 93 9.40 -18.51 6.73
N GLN A 94 8.64 -18.95 7.73
CA GLN A 94 7.80 -18.06 8.54
C GLN A 94 8.64 -17.07 9.37
N ASP A 95 9.80 -17.51 9.84
CA ASP A 95 10.68 -16.74 10.74
C ASP A 95 11.58 -15.74 10.01
N TYR A 96 11.61 -15.73 8.67
CA TYR A 96 12.36 -14.73 7.92
C TYR A 96 11.78 -13.33 8.16
N LYS A 97 12.63 -12.44 8.66
CA LYS A 97 12.33 -11.06 9.02
C LYS A 97 13.43 -10.15 8.45
N GLN A 98 13.05 -8.95 8.02
CA GLN A 98 13.97 -7.92 7.55
C GLN A 98 13.59 -6.57 8.16
N GLY A 99 14.58 -5.76 8.52
CA GLY A 99 14.39 -4.41 9.04
C GLY A 99 14.13 -4.39 10.55
N SER A 100 13.73 -3.21 11.06
CA SER A 100 13.62 -2.95 12.49
C SER A 100 12.31 -3.41 13.13
N SER A 101 11.40 -4.03 12.37
CA SER A 101 10.14 -4.55 12.92
C SER A 101 9.78 -5.91 12.36
N ASP A 102 9.52 -6.84 13.27
CA ASP A 102 9.20 -8.26 13.08
C ASP A 102 7.97 -8.60 12.22
N GLU A 103 7.34 -7.62 11.59
CA GLU A 103 5.97 -7.76 11.05
C GLU A 103 5.89 -7.75 9.53
N THR A 104 6.86 -7.21 8.79
CA THR A 104 6.78 -7.14 7.31
C THR A 104 7.41 -8.36 6.66
N PHE A 105 6.70 -8.98 5.69
CA PHE A 105 7.29 -10.08 4.92
C PHE A 105 8.30 -9.54 3.89
N PRO A 106 9.56 -10.00 3.92
CA PRO A 106 10.63 -9.32 3.19
C PRO A 106 10.67 -9.71 1.70
N LEU A 107 10.35 -8.76 0.83
CA LEU A 107 10.35 -8.94 -0.63
C LEU A 107 11.22 -7.88 -1.32
N TYR A 108 12.27 -8.32 -2.00
CA TYR A 108 13.06 -7.49 -2.90
C TYR A 108 12.21 -7.08 -4.11
N MET A 109 12.27 -5.79 -4.44
CA MET A 109 11.40 -5.14 -5.44
C MET A 109 9.91 -5.41 -5.20
N GLU A 110 9.52 -5.81 -3.99
CA GLU A 110 8.17 -6.28 -3.66
C GLU A 110 7.66 -7.45 -4.52
N ILE A 111 8.58 -8.31 -5.00
CA ILE A 111 8.27 -9.47 -5.86
C ILE A 111 8.93 -10.73 -5.32
N VAL A 112 10.25 -10.74 -5.08
CA VAL A 112 11.00 -11.97 -4.78
C VAL A 112 11.56 -11.95 -3.37
N HIS A 113 11.62 -13.12 -2.73
CA HIS A 113 12.24 -13.24 -1.41
C HIS A 113 13.74 -13.55 -1.56
N PRO A 114 14.67 -12.75 -0.98
CA PRO A 114 16.11 -12.93 -1.18
C PRO A 114 16.65 -14.32 -0.80
N ARG A 115 16.04 -14.96 0.21
CA ARG A 115 16.50 -16.25 0.77
C ARG A 115 15.60 -17.46 0.49
N ILE A 116 14.41 -17.27 -0.07
CA ILE A 116 13.52 -18.39 -0.40
C ILE A 116 13.62 -18.59 -1.91
N PRO A 117 14.27 -19.66 -2.38
CA PRO A 117 14.47 -19.87 -3.80
C PRO A 117 13.14 -20.19 -4.48
N GLN A 118 13.02 -19.83 -5.77
CA GLN A 118 11.88 -20.17 -6.64
C GLN A 118 10.52 -19.67 -6.10
N LEU A 119 10.53 -18.56 -5.36
CA LEU A 119 9.34 -17.90 -4.85
C LEU A 119 9.25 -16.47 -5.39
N ALA A 120 8.11 -16.15 -5.99
CA ALA A 120 7.70 -14.78 -6.28
C ALA A 120 6.28 -14.55 -5.77
N VAL A 121 6.02 -13.36 -5.25
CA VAL A 121 4.73 -12.93 -4.71
C VAL A 121 4.30 -11.69 -5.48
N ILE A 122 3.14 -11.74 -6.12
CA ILE A 122 2.58 -10.63 -6.90
C ILE A 122 1.23 -10.24 -6.29
N GLY A 123 0.97 -8.93 -6.19
CA GLY A 123 -0.27 -8.40 -5.65
C GLY A 123 -0.34 -8.32 -4.12
N PHE A 124 0.78 -8.57 -3.43
CA PHE A 124 0.87 -8.37 -1.98
C PHE A 124 0.97 -6.89 -1.62
N SER A 125 1.89 -6.17 -2.25
CA SER A 125 2.02 -4.72 -2.03
C SER A 125 0.95 -3.93 -2.75
N GLU A 126 0.40 -2.95 -2.04
CA GLU A 126 -0.64 -2.05 -2.54
C GLU A 126 -0.03 -0.86 -3.30
N SER A 127 -0.75 -0.42 -4.32
CA SER A 127 -0.42 0.70 -5.20
C SER A 127 -1.68 1.47 -5.56
N PHE A 128 -1.52 2.71 -6.02
CA PHE A 128 -2.63 3.50 -6.59
C PHE A 128 -3.33 2.79 -7.75
N SER A 129 -2.62 1.92 -8.49
CA SER A 129 -3.16 1.10 -9.56
C SER A 129 -2.64 -0.33 -9.44
N ASN A 130 -3.30 -1.14 -8.60
CA ASN A 130 -2.89 -2.52 -8.35
C ASN A 130 -2.81 -3.39 -9.61
N LEU A 131 -3.74 -3.18 -10.56
CA LEU A 131 -3.76 -3.94 -11.81
C LEU A 131 -2.50 -3.66 -12.64
N HIS A 132 -2.20 -2.38 -12.87
CA HIS A 132 -1.05 -1.98 -13.68
C HIS A 132 0.27 -2.31 -12.97
N THR A 133 0.37 -2.12 -11.65
CA THR A 133 1.56 -2.56 -10.90
C THR A 133 1.77 -4.07 -11.00
N SER A 134 0.71 -4.86 -10.85
CA SER A 134 0.80 -6.31 -10.97
C SER A 134 1.23 -6.76 -12.37
N GLU A 135 0.73 -6.10 -13.41
CA GLU A 135 1.17 -6.34 -14.79
C GLU A 135 2.68 -6.10 -14.96
N MET A 136 3.18 -4.97 -14.44
CA MET A 136 4.61 -4.63 -14.51
C MET A 136 5.48 -5.60 -13.71
N LYS A 137 5.01 -6.03 -12.53
CA LYS A 137 5.67 -7.07 -11.73
C LYS A 137 5.73 -8.41 -12.47
N CYS A 138 4.65 -8.80 -13.15
CA CYS A 138 4.64 -9.99 -14.01
C CYS A 138 5.64 -9.88 -15.17
N ARG A 139 5.70 -8.73 -15.85
CA ARG A 139 6.67 -8.48 -16.94
C ARG A 139 8.11 -8.59 -16.45
N TRP A 140 8.42 -7.95 -15.33
CA TRP A 140 9.74 -8.04 -14.70
C TRP A 140 10.10 -9.48 -14.33
N LEU A 141 9.15 -10.25 -13.80
CA LEU A 141 9.37 -11.66 -13.46
C LEU A 141 9.61 -12.53 -14.71
N ILE A 142 8.92 -12.26 -15.81
CA ILE A 142 9.14 -12.96 -17.09
C ILE A 142 10.53 -12.67 -17.63
N GLU A 143 10.96 -11.41 -17.65
CA GLU A 143 12.31 -11.03 -18.10
C GLU A 143 13.41 -11.63 -17.20
N LEU A 144 13.13 -11.80 -15.91
CA LEU A 144 14.01 -12.53 -14.99
C LEU A 144 14.11 -14.01 -15.36
N PHE A 145 13.00 -14.66 -15.69
CA PHE A 145 12.97 -16.07 -16.10
C PHE A 145 13.58 -16.31 -17.48
N ASP A 146 13.40 -15.37 -18.41
CA ASP A 146 14.06 -15.37 -19.72
C ASP A 146 15.58 -15.12 -19.61
N GLY A 147 16.07 -14.71 -18.44
CA GLY A 147 17.48 -14.45 -18.17
C GLY A 147 17.99 -13.14 -18.77
N THR A 148 17.09 -12.23 -19.15
CA THR A 148 17.41 -10.89 -19.67
C THR A 148 18.25 -10.10 -18.67
N PHE A 149 17.98 -10.29 -17.37
CA PHE A 149 18.80 -9.78 -16.28
C PHE A 149 18.93 -10.83 -15.17
N LYS A 150 19.80 -10.55 -14.20
CA LYS A 150 19.99 -11.39 -13.02
C LYS A 150 19.72 -10.58 -11.77
N LEU A 151 19.18 -11.24 -10.76
CA LEU A 151 19.08 -10.64 -9.43
C LEU A 151 20.48 -10.32 -8.90
N PRO A 152 20.63 -9.22 -8.13
CA PRO A 152 21.86 -8.95 -7.41
C PRO A 152 22.07 -9.99 -6.30
N SER A 153 23.20 -9.92 -5.61
CA SER A 153 23.47 -10.82 -4.49
C SER A 153 22.44 -10.65 -3.37
N ILE A 154 22.26 -11.69 -2.55
CA ILE A 154 21.36 -11.64 -1.39
C ILE A 154 21.65 -10.43 -0.50
N LYS A 155 22.94 -10.14 -0.27
CA LYS A 155 23.37 -9.00 0.54
C LYS A 155 22.96 -7.66 -0.07
N GLU A 156 23.07 -7.51 -1.39
CA GLU A 156 22.65 -6.29 -2.08
C GLU A 156 21.13 -6.12 -2.03
N MET A 157 20.37 -7.18 -2.30
CA MET A 157 18.90 -7.16 -2.16
C MET A 157 18.48 -6.74 -0.73
N GLU A 158 19.10 -7.33 0.29
CA GLU A 158 18.83 -7.03 1.69
C GLU A 158 19.16 -5.57 2.05
N ASN A 159 20.23 -5.00 1.48
CA ASN A 159 20.60 -3.59 1.69
C ASN A 159 19.61 -2.64 1.02
N ASP A 160 19.23 -2.89 -0.24
CA ASP A 160 18.26 -2.09 -0.98
C ASP A 160 16.90 -2.04 -0.25
N MET A 161 16.50 -3.18 0.32
CA MET A 161 15.27 -3.28 1.10
C MET A 161 15.32 -2.45 2.39
N VAL A 162 16.47 -2.39 3.06
CA VAL A 162 16.67 -1.53 4.24
C VAL A 162 16.60 -0.05 3.85
N GLU A 163 17.25 0.34 2.75
CA GLU A 163 17.19 1.72 2.25
C GLU A 163 15.76 2.15 1.90
N LEU A 164 15.02 1.27 1.23
CA LEU A 164 13.61 1.52 0.90
C LEU A 164 12.75 1.67 2.17
N ASP A 165 12.93 0.79 3.16
CA ASP A 165 12.20 0.86 4.44
C ASP A 165 12.49 2.18 5.19
N GLU A 166 13.76 2.61 5.24
CA GLU A 166 14.15 3.89 5.83
C GLU A 166 13.52 5.09 5.09
N TYR A 167 13.51 5.04 3.76
CA TYR A 167 12.87 6.06 2.93
C TYR A 167 11.35 6.14 3.19
N LEU A 168 10.67 5.00 3.25
CA LEU A 168 9.23 4.93 3.50
C LEU A 168 8.88 5.47 4.89
N LYS A 169 9.67 5.10 5.92
CA LYS A 169 9.53 5.65 7.29
C LYS A 169 9.65 7.17 7.31
N ARG A 170 10.63 7.72 6.60
CA ARG A 170 10.84 9.17 6.53
C ARG A 170 9.71 9.90 5.80
N SER A 171 9.20 9.34 4.71
CA SER A 171 8.20 9.97 3.84
C SER A 171 6.76 9.84 4.36
N SER A 172 6.47 8.81 5.15
CA SER A 172 5.11 8.43 5.54
C SER A 172 4.86 8.44 7.05
N GLY A 173 5.90 8.71 7.84
CA GLY A 173 5.84 8.83 9.29
C GLY A 173 5.28 7.59 9.97
N GLU A 174 4.48 7.75 11.02
CA GLU A 174 3.90 6.64 11.79
C GLU A 174 3.00 5.69 10.96
N HIS A 175 2.54 6.14 9.80
CA HIS A 175 1.66 5.38 8.91
C HIS A 175 2.43 4.68 7.78
N TYR A 176 3.77 4.63 7.81
CA TYR A 176 4.58 4.07 6.72
C TYR A 176 4.27 2.62 6.36
N ARG A 177 3.68 1.87 7.29
CA ARG A 177 3.23 0.49 7.05
C ARG A 177 2.03 0.40 6.10
N ARG A 178 1.39 1.52 5.83
CA ARG A 178 0.33 1.68 4.83
C ARG A 178 0.87 2.30 3.53
N SER A 179 2.17 2.60 3.49
CA SER A 179 2.78 3.18 2.31
C SER A 179 2.65 2.21 1.16
N CYS A 180 1.73 2.55 0.27
CA CYS A 180 1.88 2.21 -1.12
C CYS A 180 3.16 2.86 -1.63
N MET A 181 3.68 2.34 -2.74
CA MET A 181 4.68 3.05 -3.51
C MET A 181 4.05 4.32 -4.09
N ALA A 182 3.94 5.38 -3.27
CA ALA A 182 3.45 6.69 -3.68
C ALA A 182 4.31 7.30 -4.80
N LEU A 183 5.54 6.80 -4.93
CA LEU A 183 6.41 6.98 -6.09
C LEU A 183 6.20 5.88 -7.14
N TYR A 184 4.96 5.71 -7.59
CA TYR A 184 4.57 4.73 -8.61
C TYR A 184 5.52 4.78 -9.83
N ILE A 185 5.75 5.99 -10.35
CA ILE A 185 6.59 6.23 -11.53
C ILE A 185 8.03 5.75 -11.27
N TRP A 186 8.64 6.19 -10.18
CA TRP A 186 10.00 5.78 -9.82
C TRP A 186 10.12 4.26 -9.67
N TYR A 187 9.15 3.61 -9.04
CA TYR A 187 9.15 2.16 -8.88
C TYR A 187 9.13 1.44 -10.23
N HIS A 188 8.26 1.88 -11.13
CA HIS A 188 8.22 1.33 -12.49
C HIS A 188 9.47 1.64 -13.29
N ASP A 189 10.12 2.78 -13.08
CA ASP A 189 11.40 3.11 -13.69
C ASP A 189 12.50 2.14 -13.24
N GLN A 190 12.51 1.73 -11.96
CA GLN A 190 13.48 0.73 -11.47
C GLN A 190 13.24 -0.63 -12.12
N LEU A 191 11.99 -1.11 -12.16
CA LEU A 191 11.66 -2.34 -12.89
C LEU A 191 12.06 -2.25 -14.37
N CYS A 192 11.85 -1.10 -15.00
CA CYS A 192 12.25 -0.88 -16.38
C CYS A 192 13.77 -0.95 -16.57
N LYS A 193 14.55 -0.35 -15.67
CA LYS A 193 16.02 -0.40 -15.73
C LYS A 193 16.54 -1.83 -15.61
N ASP A 194 15.99 -2.62 -14.69
CA ASP A 194 16.34 -4.02 -14.52
C ASP A 194 16.12 -4.82 -15.81
N MET A 195 14.94 -4.63 -16.43
CA MET A 195 14.59 -5.27 -17.71
C MET A 195 15.35 -4.71 -18.93
N GLY A 196 16.15 -3.65 -18.76
CA GLY A 196 16.81 -2.95 -19.86
C GLY A 196 15.86 -2.12 -20.74
N TRP A 197 14.65 -1.83 -20.27
CA TRP A 197 13.67 -1.01 -21.00
C TRP A 197 13.89 0.48 -20.68
N ASN A 198 13.77 1.37 -21.68
CA ASN A 198 13.92 2.83 -21.48
C ASN A 198 12.90 3.50 -20.52
N PRO A 199 13.22 3.85 -19.27
CA PRO A 199 12.23 4.40 -18.31
C PRO A 199 11.48 5.66 -18.80
N LYS A 200 12.06 6.43 -19.73
CA LYS A 200 11.40 7.59 -20.35
C LYS A 200 10.50 7.18 -21.50
N ARG A 201 9.18 7.19 -21.30
CA ARG A 201 8.23 6.55 -22.22
C ARG A 201 7.44 7.51 -23.09
N LYS A 202 7.41 8.79 -22.76
CA LYS A 202 6.68 9.76 -23.55
C LYS A 202 7.50 10.18 -24.77
N LYS A 203 6.80 10.48 -25.85
CA LYS A 203 7.44 10.98 -27.07
C LYS A 203 7.72 12.46 -26.92
N GLY A 204 9.00 12.78 -26.71
CA GLY A 204 9.49 14.16 -26.69
C GLY A 204 9.63 14.73 -25.28
N PHE A 205 10.49 15.74 -25.15
CA PHE A 205 10.92 16.31 -23.87
C PHE A 205 9.77 16.89 -23.04
N PHE A 206 8.83 17.60 -23.68
CA PHE A 206 7.72 18.24 -22.96
C PHE A 206 6.70 17.22 -22.46
N ALA A 207 6.36 16.22 -23.28
CA ALA A 207 5.42 15.17 -22.87
C ALA A 207 5.96 14.39 -21.67
N GLU A 208 7.27 14.09 -21.70
CA GLU A 208 7.98 13.40 -20.61
C GLU A 208 7.95 14.16 -19.28
N LEU A 209 7.89 15.50 -19.31
CA LEU A 209 7.91 16.34 -18.11
C LEU A 209 6.51 16.67 -17.58
N PHE A 210 5.52 16.78 -18.46
CA PHE A 210 4.21 17.37 -18.12
C PHE A 210 3.02 16.42 -18.31
N GLU A 211 3.13 15.36 -19.11
CA GLU A 211 2.01 14.43 -19.27
C GLU A 211 2.00 13.36 -18.17
N PRO A 212 0.80 12.95 -17.69
CA PRO A 212 0.71 11.86 -16.74
C PRO A 212 1.15 10.55 -17.38
N TYR A 213 1.89 9.76 -16.59
CA TYR A 213 2.20 8.37 -16.90
C TYR A 213 0.96 7.50 -16.73
N GLY A 214 0.69 6.66 -17.73
CA GLY A 214 -0.37 5.67 -17.71
C GLY A 214 0.11 4.29 -18.15
N PRO A 215 -0.75 3.25 -18.00
CA PRO A 215 -0.40 1.88 -18.37
C PRO A 215 0.08 1.71 -19.81
N LEU A 216 -0.50 2.49 -20.73
CA LEU A 216 -0.17 2.45 -22.15
C LEU A 216 1.22 3.02 -22.48
N ASP A 217 1.90 3.67 -21.53
CA ASP A 217 3.27 4.13 -21.75
C ASP A 217 4.29 3.00 -21.54
N TYR A 218 3.92 1.92 -20.85
CA TYR A 218 4.81 0.79 -20.52
C TYR A 218 4.70 -0.38 -21.51
N VAL A 219 4.61 -0.08 -22.80
CA VAL A 219 4.56 -1.11 -23.85
C VAL A 219 5.93 -1.80 -23.97
N SER A 220 5.91 -3.12 -24.16
CA SER A 220 7.11 -3.91 -24.47
C SER A 220 7.87 -3.25 -25.63
N PRO A 221 9.20 -3.07 -25.50
CA PRO A 221 10.03 -2.72 -26.65
C PRO A 221 9.83 -3.76 -27.75
N SER A 222 9.79 -3.33 -29.02
CA SER A 222 9.86 -4.26 -30.13
C SER A 222 11.17 -5.05 -29.99
N ARG A 223 11.08 -6.38 -29.84
CA ARG A 223 12.26 -7.25 -29.89
C ARG A 223 12.91 -7.05 -31.26
N SER A 224 14.05 -6.35 -31.30
CA SER A 224 14.91 -6.34 -32.48
C SER A 224 15.50 -7.75 -32.59
N ASN A 225 15.03 -8.51 -33.59
CA ASN A 225 15.68 -9.74 -34.01
C ASN A 225 17.11 -9.47 -34.48
#